data_AF-A0A2V5M2J5-F1
#
_entry.id   AF-A0A2V5M2J5-F1
#
_cell.length_a   1.000
_cell.length_b   1.000
_cell.length_c   1.000
_cell.angle_alpha   90.00
_cell.angle_beta   90.00
_cell.angle_gamma   90.00
#
_symmetry.space_group_name_H-M   'P 1'
#
loop_
_entity.id
_entity.type
_entity.pdbx_description
1 polymer ?
#
loop_
_entity_poly.entity_id
_entity_poly.type
_entity_poly.pdbx_seq_one_letter_code
_entity_poly.pdbx_strand_id
1 'polypeptide(L)'
;MAQRSARETALAALRLWRKEKRFADSVISRLLARTSLTPSDRAFALELFYGVLRNLTLLDFWTGRLRASRVESNLQDILRLGLYQVFIL
;
A
#
# COMPACT_ATOMS: atom_id res chain seq x y z
N MET A 1 -4.93 8.10 -21.12
CA MET A 1 -5.12 6.75 -20.53
C MET A 1 -4.05 6.58 -19.46
N ALA A 2 -4.39 6.80 -18.19
CA ALA A 2 -3.40 6.68 -17.12
C ALA A 2 -3.03 5.21 -16.96
N GLN A 3 -1.80 4.86 -17.33
CA GLN A 3 -1.18 3.58 -17.03
C GLN A 3 -1.45 3.28 -15.55
N ARG A 4 -2.01 2.09 -15.23
CA ARG A 4 -2.20 1.68 -13.83
C ARG A 4 -0.89 1.91 -13.10
N SER A 5 -0.84 2.97 -12.30
CA SER A 5 0.43 3.46 -11.80
C SER A 5 0.86 2.53 -10.69
N ALA A 6 2.17 2.36 -10.46
CA ALA A 6 2.69 1.50 -9.40
C ALA A 6 2.02 1.75 -8.02
N ARG A 7 1.59 3.00 -7.77
CA ARG A 7 0.76 3.41 -6.63
C ARG A 7 -0.61 2.73 -6.55
N GLU A 8 -1.34 2.62 -7.66
CA GLU A 8 -2.65 1.96 -7.70
C GLU A 8 -2.51 0.46 -7.46
N THR A 9 -1.46 -0.15 -8.00
CA THR A 9 -1.12 -1.56 -7.77
C THR A 9 -0.79 -1.78 -6.29
N ALA A 10 0.03 -0.93 -5.68
CA ALA A 10 0.33 -1.00 -4.25
C ALA A 10 -0.93 -0.82 -3.37
N LEU A 11 -1.81 0.13 -3.72
CA LEU A 11 -3.10 0.32 -3.02
C LEU A 11 -4.00 -0.90 -3.13
N ALA A 12 -4.11 -1.48 -4.32
CA ALA A 12 -4.90 -2.69 -4.55
C ALA A 12 -4.28 -3.90 -3.80
N ALA A 13 -2.96 -4.02 -3.75
CA ALA A 13 -2.27 -5.03 -2.95
C ALA A 13 -2.55 -4.85 -1.44
N LEU A 14 -2.51 -3.62 -0.92
CA LEU A 14 -2.78 -3.34 0.49
C LEU A 14 -4.22 -3.70 0.89
N ARG A 15 -5.18 -3.32 0.05
CA ARG A 15 -6.59 -3.68 0.22
C ARG A 15 -6.80 -5.20 0.18
N LEU A 16 -6.16 -5.88 -0.76
CA LEU A 16 -6.26 -7.34 -0.89
C LEU A 16 -5.60 -8.05 0.28
N TRP A 17 -4.43 -7.58 0.74
CA TRP A 17 -3.73 -8.10 1.91
C TRP A 17 -4.58 -7.98 3.17
N ARG A 18 -5.19 -6.82 3.40
CA ARG A 18 -6.12 -6.60 4.51
C ARG A 18 -7.34 -7.52 4.44
N LYS A 19 -7.89 -7.76 3.25
CA LYS A 19 -9.09 -8.58 3.05
C LYS A 19 -8.82 -10.09 3.15
N GLU A 20 -7.73 -10.57 2.57
CA GLU A 20 -7.37 -11.99 2.59
C GLU A 20 -6.60 -12.40 3.87
N LYS A 21 -5.99 -11.46 4.62
CA LYS A 21 -5.06 -11.74 5.75
C LYS A 21 -4.00 -12.81 5.43
N ARG A 22 -3.62 -12.93 4.15
CA ARG A 22 -2.61 -13.88 3.67
C ARG A 22 -1.22 -13.25 3.69
N PHE A 23 -0.20 -14.07 3.43
CA PHE A 23 1.18 -13.60 3.29
C PHE A 23 1.26 -12.47 2.25
N ALA A 24 1.92 -11.38 2.67
CA ALA A 24 2.11 -10.17 1.87
C ALA A 24 2.78 -10.48 0.52
N ASP A 25 3.72 -11.43 0.53
CA ASP A 25 4.43 -11.90 -0.67
C ASP A 25 3.50 -12.56 -1.70
N SER A 26 2.59 -13.42 -1.25
CA SER A 26 1.63 -14.07 -2.15
C SER A 26 0.63 -13.08 -2.75
N VAL A 27 0.25 -12.05 -1.99
CA VAL A 27 -0.68 -11.00 -2.43
C VAL A 27 -0.03 -10.14 -3.51
N ILE A 28 1.19 -9.66 -3.28
CA ILE A 28 1.87 -8.82 -4.25
C ILE A 28 2.29 -9.61 -5.50
N SER A 29 2.79 -10.85 -5.34
CA SER A 29 3.09 -11.73 -6.47
C SER A 29 1.88 -11.98 -7.37
N ARG A 30 0.70 -12.21 -6.77
CA ARG A 30 -0.55 -12.37 -7.52
C ARG A 30 -0.97 -11.09 -8.25
N LEU A 31 -0.80 -9.93 -7.61
CA LEU A 31 -1.10 -8.65 -8.26
C LEU A 31 -0.15 -8.34 -9.40
N LEU A 32 1.16 -8.51 -9.18
CA LEU A 32 2.21 -8.30 -10.18
C LEU A 32 2.05 -9.25 -11.37
N ALA A 33 1.61 -10.49 -11.14
CA ALA A 33 1.27 -11.44 -12.20
C ALA A 33 0.02 -11.02 -12.99
N ARG A 34 -0.94 -10.34 -12.36
CA ARG A 34 -2.17 -9.83 -12.99
C ARG A 34 -1.99 -8.48 -13.69
N THR A 35 -0.90 -7.77 -13.44
CA THR A 35 -0.60 -6.47 -14.06
C THR A 35 0.66 -6.55 -14.92
N SER A 36 0.54 -6.22 -16.21
CA SER A 36 1.69 -6.03 -17.11
C SER A 36 2.39 -4.69 -16.83
N LEU A 37 3.02 -4.58 -15.66
CA LEU A 37 3.87 -3.46 -15.26
C LEU A 37 5.30 -3.65 -15.74
N THR A 38 5.99 -2.54 -16.02
CA THR A 38 7.43 -2.56 -16.27
C THR A 38 8.18 -3.01 -15.01
N PRO A 39 9.35 -3.64 -15.14
CA PRO A 39 10.15 -4.08 -13.98
C PRO A 39 10.42 -2.95 -12.97
N SER A 40 10.62 -1.71 -13.44
CA SER A 40 10.77 -0.53 -12.58
C SER A 40 9.51 -0.23 -11.77
N ASP A 41 8.33 -0.24 -12.40
CA ASP A 41 7.05 -0.05 -11.70
C ASP A 41 6.77 -1.17 -10.69
N ARG A 42 7.19 -2.41 -11.00
CA ARG A 42 7.05 -3.56 -10.08
C ARG A 42 7.90 -3.36 -8.83
N ALA A 43 9.16 -2.97 -9.01
CA ALA A 43 10.06 -2.68 -7.90
C ALA A 43 9.52 -1.53 -7.03
N PHE A 44 9.03 -0.46 -7.66
CA PHE A 44 8.42 0.66 -6.94
C PHE A 44 7.17 0.26 -6.16
N ALA A 45 6.27 -0.54 -6.76
CA ALA A 45 5.07 -1.02 -6.08
C ALA A 45 5.42 -1.95 -4.89
N LEU A 46 6.43 -2.80 -5.04
CA LEU A 46 6.96 -3.65 -3.99
C LEU A 46 7.53 -2.83 -2.83
N GLU A 47 8.37 -1.85 -3.12
CA GLU A 47 8.98 -0.98 -2.12
C GLU A 47 7.91 -0.17 -1.37
N LEU A 48 6.93 0.37 -2.10
CA LEU A 48 5.81 1.09 -1.49
C LEU A 48 4.98 0.19 -0.58
N PHE A 49 4.63 -1.02 -1.05
CA PHE A 49 3.82 -1.97 -0.30
C PHE A 49 4.54 -2.51 0.94
N TYR A 50 5.77 -3.02 0.78
CA TYR A 50 6.58 -3.55 1.89
C TYR A 50 6.99 -2.45 2.85
N GLY A 51 7.29 -1.26 2.34
CA GLY A 51 7.60 -0.08 3.11
C GLY A 51 6.45 0.36 4.01
N VAL A 52 5.24 0.44 3.48
CA VAL A 52 4.03 0.69 4.28
C VAL A 52 3.84 -0.43 5.30
N LEU A 53 3.97 -1.71 4.92
CA LEU A 53 3.83 -2.84 5.84
C LEU A 53 4.81 -2.75 7.02
N ARG A 54 6.08 -2.49 6.73
CA ARG A 54 7.15 -2.37 7.73
C ARG A 54 6.90 -1.20 8.70
N ASN A 55 6.29 -0.13 8.20
CA ASN A 55 5.98 1.06 8.98
C ASN A 55 4.51 1.13 9.42
N LEU A 56 3.74 0.03 9.34
CA LEU A 56 2.31 0.04 9.65
C LEU A 56 2.04 0.57 11.07
N THR A 57 2.80 0.12 12.05
CA THR A 57 2.64 0.55 13.45
C THR A 57 2.90 2.04 13.62
N LEU A 58 3.93 2.56 12.95
CA LEU A 58 4.26 3.97 12.97
C LEU A 58 3.17 4.76 12.23
N LEU A 59 2.82 4.39 11.01
CA LEU A 59 1.75 5.05 10.25
C LEU A 59 0.41 5.03 11.01
N ASP A 60 0.05 3.93 11.67
CA ASP A 60 -1.15 3.83 12.49
C ASP A 60 -1.10 4.76 13.70
N PHE A 61 0.05 4.86 14.38
CA PHE A 61 0.30 5.80 15.47
C PHE A 61 0.12 7.26 15.01
N TRP A 62 0.71 7.62 13.86
CA TRP A 62 0.56 8.96 13.29
C TRP A 62 -0.89 9.22 12.88
N THR A 63 -1.57 8.23 12.31
CA THR A 63 -2.98 8.37 11.91
C THR A 63 -3.88 8.59 13.13
N GLY A 64 -3.67 7.84 14.22
CA GLY A 64 -4.40 8.01 15.47
C GLY A 64 -4.09 9.34 16.17
N ARG A 65 -2.88 9.88 15.99
CA ARG A 65 -2.50 11.19 16.54
C ARG A 65 -3.03 12.36 15.72
N LEU A 66 -3.07 12.23 14.39
CA LEU A 66 -3.60 13.23 13.46
C LEU A 66 -5.13 13.23 13.42
N ARG A 67 -5.77 12.09 13.68
CA ARG A 67 -7.22 11.95 13.76
C ARG A 67 -7.63 11.03 14.91
N ALA A 68 -8.35 11.61 15.87
CA ALA A 68 -8.99 10.87 16.97
C ALA A 68 -10.27 10.11 16.55
N SER A 69 -10.82 10.38 15.36
CA SER A 69 -12.09 9.80 14.90
C SER A 69 -11.88 8.58 14.01
N ARG A 70 -12.80 7.60 14.06
CA ARG A 70 -12.76 6.36 13.27
C ARG A 70 -12.72 6.70 11.78
N VAL A 71 -11.56 6.48 11.15
CA VAL A 71 -11.39 6.60 9.71
C VAL A 71 -11.84 5.29 9.06
N GLU A 72 -12.63 5.38 7.99
CA GLU A 72 -12.96 4.20 7.19
C GLU A 72 -11.69 3.48 6.75
N SER A 73 -11.72 2.15 6.81
CA SER A 73 -10.59 1.28 6.44
C SER A 73 -9.99 1.68 5.09
N ASN A 74 -10.81 1.91 4.07
CA ASN A 74 -10.34 2.31 2.74
C ASN A 74 -9.57 3.64 2.74
N LEU A 75 -10.01 4.62 3.53
CA LEU A 75 -9.35 5.92 3.63
C LEU A 75 -8.05 5.80 4.43
N GLN A 76 -8.02 4.93 5.45
CA GLN A 76 -6.81 4.66 6.22
C GLN A 76 -5.71 4.03 5.35
N ASP A 77 -6.04 3.15 4.41
CA ASP A 77 -5.06 2.56 3.49
C ASP A 77 -4.46 3.61 2.55
N ILE A 78 -5.27 4.55 2.06
CA ILE A 78 -4.80 5.67 1.23
C ILE A 78 -3.91 6.61 2.05
N LEU A 79 -4.32 6.94 3.28
CA LEU A 79 -3.53 7.77 4.19
C LEU A 79 -2.18 7.14 4.51
N ARG A 80 -2.13 5.83 4.81
CA ARG A 80 -0.89 5.10 5.06
C ARG A 80 0.05 5.15 3.86
N LEU A 81 -0.47 4.93 2.66
CA LEU A 81 0.30 5.03 1.42
C LEU A 81 0.81 6.45 1.16
N GLY A 82 -0.05 7.46 1.32
CA GLY A 82 0.34 8.86 1.15
C GLY A 82 1.37 9.31 2.18
N LEU A 83 1.17 8.99 3.45
CA LEU A 83 2.12 9.28 4.52
C LEU A 83 3.46 8.59 4.27
N TYR A 84 3.46 7.31 3.91
CA TYR A 84 4.69 6.60 3.58
C TYR A 84 5.44 7.27 2.41
N GLN A 85 4.71 7.65 1.37
CA GLN A 85 5.31 8.28 0.20
C GLN A 85 5.82 9.72 0.44
N VAL A 86 5.31 10.43 1.46
CA VAL A 86 5.74 11.80 1.76
C VAL A 86 6.83 11.82 2.83
N PHE A 87 6.76 10.92 3.80
CA PHE A 87 7.67 10.91 4.95
C PHE A 87 8.85 9.95 4.81
N ILE A 88 8.76 8.91 3.97
CA ILE A 88 9.77 7.85 3.89
C ILE A 88 10.37 7.70 2.49
N LEU A 89 9.61 7.99 1.44
CA LEU A 89 10.01 7.82 0.03
C LEU A 89 10.41 9.16 -0.59
#